data_AF-A0A7J7K4Q0-F1
#
_entry.id   AF-A0A7J7K4Q0-F1
#
_cell.length_a   1.000
_cell.length_b   1.000
_cell.length_c   1.000
_cell.angle_alpha   90.00
_cell.angle_beta   90.00
_cell.angle_gamma   90.00
#
_symmetry.space_group_name_H-M   'P 1'
#
loop_
_entity.id
_entity.type
_entity.pdbx_description
1 polymer ?
#
loop_
_entity_poly.entity_id
_entity_poly.type
_entity_poly.pdbx_seq_one_letter_code
_entity_poly.pdbx_strand_id
1 'polypeptide(L)'
;MYSKDVNSINQVFKSLKVLLYTEVVFLVLFMSEMGIKMYGLGMKYYFMSAFNKFDCVVIFGSIFEVLWYKVTQDSFGFSVLRALRLLRIFKITKYWSSLRNLVISLLNSMRSIVSLLFLLFLFILIFALLGMQLFGGKWNFEQGRPAQHFDTFPMALMTVFQILTGEDWNEVMYNGIISHGGIHDKGMAFSLYFVVLVLFGNYTLLNVFLAIAVDNLANAQELTAKEEEEAEENERKIQEEYHQRTGQLLPRSEAALQAEAMFPVQEEVKVIEVKTDVADENKPPPAVPGNTPKPMLEYSSLYIFSPTNRLRQLCHFVVNLRFFDMFIMIVILASSIALAAEDPVRGSMSKKNNWLSIMDYIFTGVFTIELLLKIIDLGLILHPKAYMRDAWNILDALVVVCALIAFAFQG
;
A
#
# COMPACT_ATOMS: atom_id res chain seq x y z
N MET A 1 20.46 30.45 -33.53
CA MET A 1 20.71 29.84 -32.20
C MET A 1 20.30 30.78 -31.07
N TYR A 2 20.77 32.04 -31.04
CA TYR A 2 20.45 33.07 -30.03
C TYR A 2 18.95 33.34 -29.72
N SER A 3 18.05 33.28 -30.72
CA SER A 3 16.63 33.62 -30.50
C SER A 3 15.85 32.58 -29.70
N LYS A 4 16.28 31.30 -29.70
CA LYS A 4 15.63 30.25 -28.89
C LYS A 4 15.99 30.39 -27.41
N ASP A 5 17.20 30.82 -27.11
CA ASP A 5 17.68 31.01 -25.74
C ASP A 5 17.00 32.21 -25.06
N VAL A 6 16.79 33.32 -25.77
CA VAL A 6 16.08 34.50 -25.23
C VAL A 6 14.61 34.20 -24.93
N ASN A 7 13.93 33.44 -25.81
CA ASN A 7 12.54 33.02 -25.57
C ASN A 7 12.44 32.02 -24.40
N SER A 8 13.39 31.08 -24.28
CA SER A 8 13.49 30.16 -23.15
C SER A 8 13.73 30.92 -21.83
N ILE A 9 14.65 31.88 -21.81
CA ILE A 9 14.95 32.71 -20.64
C ILE A 9 13.74 33.55 -20.23
N ASN A 10 13.06 34.20 -21.18
CA ASN A 10 11.84 34.98 -20.90
C ASN A 10 10.69 34.10 -20.39
N GLN A 11 10.57 32.87 -20.90
CA GLN A 11 9.60 31.90 -20.41
C GLN A 11 9.91 31.47 -18.97
N VAL A 12 11.19 31.23 -18.64
CA VAL A 12 11.63 30.95 -17.27
C VAL A 12 11.33 32.13 -16.33
N PHE A 13 11.63 33.37 -16.74
CA PHE A 13 11.32 34.56 -15.93
C PHE A 13 9.82 34.77 -15.73
N LYS A 14 8.99 34.49 -16.74
CA LYS A 14 7.53 34.54 -16.61
C LYS A 14 7.04 33.49 -15.62
N SER A 15 7.53 32.25 -15.72
CA SER A 15 7.20 31.16 -14.78
C SER A 15 7.62 31.48 -13.34
N LEU A 16 8.81 32.05 -13.16
CA LEU A 16 9.31 32.48 -11.83
C LEU A 16 8.44 33.58 -11.21
N LYS A 17 8.02 34.58 -12.01
CA LYS A 17 7.13 35.65 -11.54
C LYS A 17 5.75 35.12 -11.16
N VAL A 18 5.20 34.19 -11.94
CA VAL A 18 3.91 33.53 -11.65
C VAL A 18 4.02 32.74 -10.34
N LEU A 19 5.10 31.98 -10.14
CA LEU A 19 5.33 31.22 -8.92
C LEU A 19 5.39 32.14 -7.69
N LEU A 20 6.16 33.23 -7.77
CA LEU A 20 6.29 34.20 -6.69
C LEU A 20 4.95 34.86 -6.34
N TYR A 21 4.19 35.29 -7.34
CA TYR A 21 2.88 35.91 -7.12
C TYR A 21 1.92 34.93 -6.44
N THR A 22 1.90 33.69 -6.92
CA THR A 22 1.09 32.61 -6.35
C THR A 22 1.45 32.34 -4.89
N GLU A 23 2.74 32.33 -4.55
CA GLU A 23 3.21 32.12 -3.17
C GLU A 23 2.77 33.24 -2.22
N VAL A 24 2.83 34.49 -2.67
CA VAL A 24 2.36 35.64 -1.90
C VAL A 24 0.85 35.57 -1.68
N VAL A 25 0.08 35.21 -2.72
CA VAL A 25 -1.38 35.03 -2.61
C VAL A 25 -1.71 33.94 -1.59
N PHE A 26 -1.07 32.77 -1.67
CA PHE A 26 -1.28 31.70 -0.70
C PHE A 26 -0.88 32.11 0.73
N LEU A 27 0.20 32.88 0.90
CA LEU A 27 0.60 33.38 2.22
C LEU A 27 -0.45 34.30 2.82
N VAL A 28 -0.99 35.24 2.03
CA VAL A 28 -2.05 36.14 2.47
C VAL A 28 -3.31 35.36 2.86
N LEU A 29 -3.70 34.37 2.06
CA LEU A 29 -4.84 33.49 2.38
C LEU A 29 -4.62 32.74 3.69
N PHE A 30 -3.47 32.11 3.90
CA PHE A 30 -3.16 31.40 5.15
C PHE A 30 -3.08 32.33 6.36
N MET A 31 -2.54 33.54 6.19
CA MET A 31 -2.53 34.55 7.25
C MET A 31 -3.94 34.97 7.63
N SER A 32 -4.82 35.17 6.64
CA SER A 32 -6.23 35.52 6.88
C SER A 32 -6.98 34.39 7.58
N GLU A 33 -6.78 33.14 7.15
CA GLU A 33 -7.34 31.94 7.78
C GLU A 33 -6.90 31.82 9.25
N MET A 34 -5.61 32.03 9.54
CA MET A 34 -5.08 32.03 10.90
C MET A 34 -5.69 33.15 11.74
N GLY A 35 -5.77 34.37 11.21
CA GLY A 35 -6.37 35.52 11.90
C GLY A 35 -7.84 35.30 12.25
N ILE A 36 -8.63 34.78 11.30
CA ILE A 36 -10.05 34.44 11.52
C ILE A 36 -10.18 33.37 12.61
N LYS A 37 -9.35 32.33 12.60
CA LYS A 37 -9.38 31.27 13.63
C LYS A 37 -8.99 31.79 15.00
N MET A 38 -7.96 32.62 15.10
CA MET A 38 -7.53 33.21 16.36
C MET A 38 -8.61 34.13 16.96
N TYR A 39 -9.29 34.90 16.11
CA TYR A 39 -10.39 35.76 16.53
C TYR A 39 -11.63 34.96 16.95
N GLY A 40 -12.05 33.97 16.15
CA GLY A 40 -13.27 33.21 16.40
C GLY A 40 -13.17 32.19 17.55
N LEU A 41 -12.04 31.49 17.67
CA LEU A 41 -11.83 30.48 18.72
C LEU A 41 -11.28 31.09 20.02
N GLY A 42 -10.68 32.27 19.94
CA GLY A 42 -9.88 32.84 21.02
C GLY A 42 -8.45 32.28 21.07
N MET A 43 -7.51 33.13 21.50
CA MET A 43 -6.07 32.84 21.44
C MET A 43 -5.69 31.58 22.23
N LYS A 44 -6.27 31.35 23.42
CA LYS A 44 -5.98 30.17 24.23
C LYS A 44 -6.38 28.87 23.55
N TYR A 45 -7.61 28.78 23.05
CA TYR A 45 -8.11 27.56 22.39
C TYR A 45 -7.38 27.27 21.07
N TYR A 46 -6.97 28.31 20.34
CA TYR A 46 -6.18 28.15 19.12
C TYR A 46 -4.88 27.37 19.37
N PHE A 47 -4.12 27.72 20.43
CA PHE A 47 -2.83 27.11 20.74
C PHE A 47 -2.92 25.75 21.46
N MET A 48 -4.10 25.31 21.89
CA MET A 48 -4.27 23.96 22.43
C MET A 48 -4.14 22.89 21.32
N SER A 49 -4.59 23.18 20.10
CA SER A 49 -4.50 22.24 18.97
C SER A 49 -3.08 22.16 18.39
N ALA A 50 -2.53 20.94 18.29
CA ALA A 50 -1.22 20.69 17.70
C ALA A 50 -1.13 21.13 16.22
N PHE A 51 -2.20 20.91 15.43
CA PHE A 51 -2.24 21.30 14.02
C PHE A 51 -2.28 22.82 13.83
N ASN A 52 -2.97 23.55 14.70
CA ASN A 52 -2.96 25.02 14.65
C ASN A 52 -1.61 25.60 15.09
N LYS A 53 -0.92 24.96 16.05
CA LYS A 53 0.48 25.29 16.39
C LYS A 53 1.42 25.11 15.18
N PHE A 54 1.27 24.00 14.46
CA PHE A 54 2.02 23.74 13.22
C PHE A 54 1.73 24.79 12.13
N ASP A 55 0.46 25.12 11.91
CA ASP A 55 0.04 26.17 10.97
C ASP A 55 0.72 27.52 11.29
N CYS A 56 0.80 27.89 12.58
CA CYS A 56 1.52 29.08 13.04
C CYS A 56 3.00 29.03 12.62
N VAL A 57 3.70 27.94 12.91
CA VAL A 57 5.13 27.79 12.56
C VAL A 57 5.35 27.94 11.05
N VAL A 58 4.49 27.32 10.24
CA VAL A 58 4.56 27.41 8.77
C VAL A 58 4.33 28.84 8.27
N ILE A 59 3.35 29.55 8.83
CA ILE A 59 3.03 30.94 8.45
C ILE A 59 4.16 31.89 8.89
N PHE A 60 4.65 31.78 10.13
CA PHE A 60 5.76 32.61 10.62
C PHE A 60 7.05 32.37 9.82
N GLY A 61 7.40 31.12 9.52
CA GLY A 61 8.55 30.80 8.66
C GLY A 61 8.41 31.39 7.26
N SER A 62 7.20 31.39 6.71
CA SER A 62 6.90 31.97 5.39
C SER A 62 6.98 33.49 5.37
N ILE A 63 6.53 34.17 6.43
CA ILE A 63 6.65 35.63 6.58
C ILE A 63 8.12 36.01 6.75
N PHE A 64 8.85 35.29 7.62
CA PHE A 64 10.26 35.50 7.86
C PHE A 64 11.06 35.43 6.56
N GLU A 65 10.80 34.42 5.72
CA GLU A 65 11.44 34.28 4.43
C GLU A 65 11.22 35.50 3.51
N VAL A 66 9.97 35.96 3.37
CA VAL A 66 9.63 37.11 2.51
C VAL A 66 10.24 38.42 3.02
N LEU A 67 10.22 38.64 4.33
CA LEU A 67 10.82 39.83 4.94
C LEU A 67 12.34 39.81 4.82
N TRP A 68 12.97 38.66 5.08
CA TRP A 68 14.42 38.54 5.01
C TRP A 68 14.95 38.75 3.59
N TYR A 69 14.28 38.21 2.57
CA TYR A 69 14.62 38.46 1.17
C TYR A 69 14.64 39.96 0.82
N LYS A 70 13.72 40.75 1.40
CA LYS A 70 13.67 42.20 1.18
C LYS A 70 14.79 42.97 1.88
N VAL A 71 15.26 42.48 3.04
CA VAL A 71 16.25 43.19 3.88
C VAL A 71 17.67 42.94 3.40
N THR A 72 18.05 41.68 3.20
CA THR A 72 19.47 41.33 3.10
C THR A 72 19.98 41.37 1.66
N GLN A 73 19.09 41.29 0.65
CA GLN A 73 19.40 41.10 -0.78
C GLN A 73 20.41 39.98 -1.09
N ASP A 74 20.75 39.17 -0.08
CA ASP A 74 21.78 38.15 -0.13
C ASP A 74 21.13 36.76 -0.24
N SER A 75 21.84 35.86 -0.90
CA SER A 75 21.34 34.56 -1.35
C SER A 75 21.89 33.38 -0.53
N PHE A 76 22.86 33.64 0.34
CA PHE A 76 23.56 32.57 1.06
C PHE A 76 22.71 32.00 2.21
N GLY A 77 22.33 30.71 2.10
CA GLY A 77 21.53 29.96 3.08
C GLY A 77 20.03 29.79 2.74
N PHE A 78 19.49 30.52 1.75
CA PHE A 78 18.04 30.55 1.48
C PHE A 78 17.47 29.37 0.69
N SER A 79 18.30 28.51 0.08
CA SER A 79 17.80 27.31 -0.58
C SER A 79 17.08 26.37 0.40
N VAL A 80 17.57 26.28 1.64
CA VAL A 80 16.94 25.46 2.68
C VAL A 80 15.66 26.11 3.21
N LEU A 81 15.65 27.43 3.39
CA LEU A 81 14.44 28.17 3.80
C LEU A 81 13.33 28.09 2.74
N ARG A 82 13.69 28.10 1.46
CA ARG A 82 12.75 27.80 0.36
C ARG A 82 12.18 26.39 0.45
N ALA A 83 12.98 25.40 0.86
CA ALA A 83 12.51 24.03 1.07
C ALA A 83 11.51 23.91 2.24
N LEU A 84 11.56 24.80 3.25
CA LEU A 84 10.56 24.82 4.34
C LEU A 84 9.14 25.08 3.83
N ARG A 85 8.96 25.69 2.65
CA ARG A 85 7.64 25.82 2.01
C ARG A 85 6.98 24.46 1.80
N LEU A 86 7.76 23.39 1.61
CA LEU A 86 7.24 22.03 1.48
C LEU A 86 6.54 21.56 2.75
N LEU A 87 6.84 22.12 3.93
CA LEU A 87 6.10 21.80 5.16
C LEU A 87 4.60 22.10 5.05
N ARG A 88 4.20 23.03 4.15
CA ARG A 88 2.79 23.32 3.88
C ARG A 88 2.03 22.09 3.37
N ILE A 89 2.68 21.14 2.71
CA ILE A 89 2.03 19.90 2.24
C ILE A 89 1.47 19.07 3.40
N PHE A 90 2.10 19.15 4.58
CA PHE A 90 1.61 18.46 5.78
C PHE A 90 0.28 19.02 6.28
N LYS A 91 -0.17 20.21 5.83
CA LYS A 91 -1.54 20.67 6.12
C LYS A 91 -2.61 19.71 5.60
N ILE A 92 -2.31 18.93 4.56
CA ILE A 92 -3.21 17.89 4.02
C ILE A 92 -3.59 16.87 5.11
N THR A 93 -2.68 16.58 6.04
CA THR A 93 -2.93 15.67 7.18
C THR A 93 -4.09 16.14 8.07
N LYS A 94 -4.46 17.41 8.05
CA LYS A 94 -5.63 17.91 8.78
C LYS A 94 -6.96 17.48 8.15
N TYR A 95 -6.99 17.41 6.82
CA TYR A 95 -8.19 17.17 6.02
C TYR A 95 -8.37 15.68 5.70
N TRP A 96 -7.28 14.92 5.60
CA TRP A 96 -7.32 13.49 5.30
C TRP A 96 -7.22 12.67 6.59
N SER A 97 -8.38 12.24 7.12
CA SER A 97 -8.50 11.51 8.39
C SER A 97 -7.61 10.27 8.44
N SER A 98 -7.56 9.46 7.38
CA SER A 98 -6.70 8.28 7.32
C SER A 98 -5.20 8.62 7.44
N LEU A 99 -4.73 9.64 6.70
CA LEU A 99 -3.34 10.10 6.77
C LEU A 99 -3.01 10.71 8.14
N ARG A 100 -3.96 11.45 8.74
CA ARG A 100 -3.84 12.00 10.09
C ARG A 100 -3.63 10.91 11.12
N ASN A 101 -4.47 9.88 11.08
CA ASN A 101 -4.44 8.78 12.04
C ASN A 101 -3.14 7.98 11.90
N LEU A 102 -2.66 7.78 10.65
CA LEU A 102 -1.35 7.17 10.39
C LEU A 102 -0.20 7.98 11.02
N VAL A 103 -0.17 9.30 10.81
CA VAL A 103 0.86 10.18 11.38
C VAL A 103 0.82 10.18 12.92
N ILE A 104 -0.38 10.23 13.52
CA ILE A 104 -0.54 10.17 14.98
C ILE A 104 -0.06 8.82 15.53
N SER A 105 -0.42 7.71 14.88
CA SER A 105 0.02 6.37 15.26
C SER A 105 1.55 6.23 15.23
N LEU A 106 2.19 6.72 14.16
CA LEU A 106 3.66 6.78 14.06
C LEU A 106 4.29 7.62 15.17
N LEU A 107 3.73 8.79 15.48
CA LEU A 107 4.25 9.65 16.53
C LEU A 107 4.09 9.04 17.93
N ASN A 108 3.06 8.24 18.16
CA ASN A 108 2.86 7.53 19.42
C ASN A 108 3.91 6.42 19.63
N SER A 109 4.35 5.74 18.56
CA SER A 109 5.41 4.72 18.63
C SER A 109 6.83 5.29 18.61
N MET A 110 7.01 6.60 18.37
CA MET A 110 8.34 7.24 18.32
C MET A 110 9.19 7.01 19.56
N ARG A 111 8.58 6.89 20.75
CA ARG A 111 9.34 6.63 21.98
C ARG A 111 10.12 5.31 21.91
N SER A 112 9.50 4.24 21.39
CA SER A 112 10.17 2.94 21.22
C SER A 112 11.23 3.02 20.11
N ILE A 113 10.89 3.66 18.98
CA ILE A 113 11.79 3.83 17.83
C ILE A 113 13.06 4.59 18.22
N VAL A 114 12.97 5.69 18.98
CA VAL A 114 14.14 6.52 19.35
C VAL A 114 15.14 5.74 20.20
N SER A 115 14.68 4.92 21.15
CA SER A 115 15.55 4.09 21.99
C SER A 115 16.39 3.11 21.14
N LEU A 116 15.77 2.53 20.12
CA LEU A 116 16.41 1.56 19.25
C LEU A 116 17.32 2.21 18.20
N LEU A 117 16.91 3.36 17.65
CA LEU A 117 17.78 4.17 16.79
C LEU A 117 19.04 4.63 17.52
N PHE A 118 18.95 4.90 18.83
CA PHE A 118 20.11 5.24 19.64
C PHE A 118 21.10 4.06 19.75
N LEU A 119 20.61 2.84 19.97
CA LEU A 119 21.44 1.63 20.00
C LEU A 119 22.13 1.39 18.65
N LEU A 120 21.37 1.49 17.56
CA LEU A 120 21.91 1.37 16.20
C LEU A 120 22.95 2.44 15.91
N PHE A 121 22.69 3.69 16.28
CA PHE A 121 23.62 4.80 16.10
C PHE A 121 24.92 4.59 16.90
N LEU A 122 24.84 4.10 18.13
CA LEU A 122 26.01 3.75 18.94
C LEU A 122 26.84 2.64 18.26
N PHE A 123 26.18 1.60 17.75
CA PHE A 123 26.84 0.53 16.99
C PHE A 123 27.56 1.08 15.75
N ILE A 124 26.88 1.91 14.94
CA ILE A 124 27.46 2.58 13.78
C ILE A 124 28.67 3.42 14.19
N LEU A 125 28.58 4.17 15.30
CA LEU A 125 29.66 5.02 15.80
C LEU A 125 30.90 4.20 16.19
N ILE A 126 30.71 3.08 16.90
CA ILE A 126 31.82 2.19 17.29
C ILE A 126 32.57 1.69 16.05
N PHE A 127 31.84 1.17 15.07
CA PHE A 127 32.45 0.67 13.83
C PHE A 127 33.03 1.78 12.97
N ALA A 128 32.41 2.96 12.90
CA ALA A 128 32.96 4.09 12.17
C ALA A 128 34.32 4.52 12.74
N LEU A 129 34.43 4.66 14.07
CA LEU A 129 35.69 4.99 14.72
C LEU A 129 36.74 3.88 14.55
N LEU A 130 36.34 2.61 14.67
CA LEU A 130 37.25 1.48 14.41
C LEU A 130 37.75 1.48 12.96
N GLY A 131 36.86 1.70 12.00
CA GLY A 131 37.18 1.82 10.58
C GLY A 131 38.13 2.98 10.29
N MET A 132 37.96 4.13 10.96
CA MET A 132 38.92 5.23 10.88
C MET A 132 40.32 4.83 11.35
N GLN A 133 40.43 4.07 12.45
CA GLN A 133 41.73 3.60 12.94
C GLN A 133 42.38 2.57 12.01
N LEU A 134 41.57 1.70 11.37
CA LEU A 134 42.07 0.66 10.50
C LEU A 134 42.41 1.17 9.09
N PHE A 135 41.57 2.03 8.52
CA PHE A 135 41.57 2.39 7.10
C PHE A 135 41.77 3.90 6.81
N GLY A 136 41.74 4.77 7.83
CA GLY A 136 41.85 6.21 7.64
C GLY A 136 43.15 6.63 6.95
N GLY A 137 43.03 7.41 5.87
CA GLY A 137 44.15 7.91 5.07
C GLY A 137 44.84 6.86 4.18
N LYS A 138 44.37 5.61 4.17
CA LYS A 138 45.02 4.52 3.42
C LYS A 138 44.47 4.32 2.01
N TRP A 139 43.31 4.88 1.69
CA TRP A 139 42.60 4.63 0.43
C TRP A 139 42.98 5.65 -0.65
N ASN A 140 44.28 5.76 -0.91
CA ASN A 140 44.83 6.63 -1.94
C ASN A 140 45.23 5.78 -3.16
N PHE A 141 44.24 5.30 -3.90
CA PHE A 141 44.48 4.47 -5.10
C PHE A 141 44.90 5.32 -6.30
N GLU A 142 45.47 4.70 -7.33
CA GLU A 142 45.90 5.38 -8.56
C GLU A 142 44.75 6.10 -9.30
N GLN A 143 43.54 5.55 -9.20
CA GLN A 143 42.31 6.11 -9.79
C GLN A 143 41.73 7.27 -8.94
N GLY A 144 42.39 7.62 -7.84
CA GLY A 144 41.93 8.60 -6.88
C GLY A 144 41.26 7.96 -5.67
N ARG A 145 40.81 8.82 -4.75
CA ARG A 145 40.15 8.40 -3.53
C ARG A 145 38.67 8.04 -3.83
N PRO A 146 38.19 6.87 -3.39
CA PRO A 146 36.78 6.51 -3.54
C PRO A 146 35.85 7.46 -2.77
N ALA A 147 34.58 7.49 -3.18
CA ALA A 147 33.55 8.31 -2.53
C ALA A 147 33.25 7.81 -1.10
N GLN A 148 33.23 6.50 -0.91
CA GLN A 148 33.19 5.84 0.39
C GLN A 148 34.61 5.74 0.94
N HIS A 149 34.87 6.27 2.14
CA HIS A 149 36.20 6.23 2.75
C HIS A 149 36.12 6.52 4.25
N PHE A 150 37.20 6.20 4.98
CA PHE A 150 37.30 6.31 6.44
C PHE A 150 38.20 7.46 6.93
N ASP A 151 38.45 8.49 6.11
CA ASP A 151 39.38 9.58 6.50
C ASP A 151 38.76 10.60 7.45
N THR A 152 37.44 10.79 7.35
CA THR A 152 36.71 11.78 8.16
C THR A 152 35.55 11.10 8.87
N PHE A 153 35.23 11.61 10.06
CA PHE A 153 34.17 11.05 10.89
C PHE A 153 32.81 10.96 10.17
N PRO A 154 32.30 12.01 9.48
CA PRO A 154 31.02 11.92 8.77
C PRO A 154 31.03 10.89 7.63
N MET A 155 32.12 10.79 6.85
CA MET A 155 32.18 9.81 5.77
C MET A 155 32.37 8.37 6.27
N ALA A 156 33.07 8.18 7.39
CA ALA A 156 33.14 6.88 8.06
C ALA A 156 31.76 6.43 8.55
N LEU A 157 30.96 7.32 9.15
CA LEU A 157 29.57 7.04 9.53
C LEU A 157 28.72 6.65 8.31
N MET A 158 28.81 7.41 7.21
CA MET A 158 28.07 7.12 5.99
C MET A 158 28.50 5.81 5.34
N THR A 159 29.79 5.49 5.36
CA THR A 159 30.33 4.25 4.79
C THR A 159 29.90 3.03 5.61
N VAL A 160 29.91 3.12 6.94
CA VAL A 160 29.35 2.07 7.80
C VAL A 160 27.84 1.93 7.60
N PHE A 161 27.10 3.04 7.49
CA PHE A 161 25.68 3.01 7.17
C PHE A 161 25.40 2.30 5.84
N GLN A 162 26.14 2.63 4.77
CA GLN A 162 26.03 1.95 3.48
C GLN A 162 26.27 0.44 3.62
N ILE A 163 27.33 0.03 4.33
CA ILE A 163 27.60 -1.40 4.57
C ILE A 163 26.41 -2.10 5.27
N LEU A 164 25.79 -1.44 6.25
CA LEU A 164 24.62 -1.97 6.96
C LEU A 164 23.34 -2.05 6.11
N THR A 165 23.22 -1.21 5.08
CA THR A 165 22.11 -1.34 4.11
C THR A 165 22.30 -2.52 3.16
N GLY A 166 23.51 -3.11 3.11
CA GLY A 166 23.85 -4.18 2.18
C GLY A 166 24.15 -3.70 0.76
N GLU A 167 24.21 -2.39 0.53
CA GLU A 167 24.52 -1.78 -0.77
C GLU A 167 26.03 -1.69 -0.98
N ASP A 168 26.55 -2.36 -2.02
CA ASP A 168 27.96 -2.33 -2.45
C ASP A 168 28.99 -2.49 -1.32
N TRP A 169 28.63 -3.20 -0.24
CA TRP A 169 29.50 -3.42 0.91
C TRP A 169 30.75 -4.24 0.57
N ASN A 170 30.64 -5.10 -0.44
CA ASN A 170 31.73 -5.88 -0.99
C ASN A 170 32.78 -5.00 -1.69
N GLU A 171 32.38 -3.93 -2.39
CA GLU A 171 33.31 -2.99 -3.01
C GLU A 171 34.12 -2.25 -1.93
N VAL A 172 33.45 -1.79 -0.88
CA VAL A 172 34.10 -1.16 0.28
C VAL A 172 35.07 -2.13 0.96
N MET A 173 34.71 -3.41 1.07
CA MET A 173 35.59 -4.46 1.57
C MET A 173 36.81 -4.69 0.66
N TYR A 174 36.62 -4.73 -0.66
CA TYR A 174 37.70 -4.91 -1.62
C TYR A 174 38.71 -3.76 -1.53
N ASN A 175 38.25 -2.52 -1.40
CA ASN A 175 39.11 -1.36 -1.16
C ASN A 175 39.88 -1.51 0.17
N GLY A 176 39.22 -2.01 1.21
CA GLY A 176 39.87 -2.36 2.49
C GLY A 176 41.01 -3.37 2.34
N ILE A 177 40.81 -4.44 1.58
CA ILE A 177 41.82 -5.49 1.32
C ILE A 177 42.97 -4.92 0.47
N ILE A 178 42.66 -4.24 -0.64
CA ILE A 178 43.66 -3.71 -1.58
C ILE A 178 44.56 -2.68 -0.89
N SER A 179 44.00 -1.81 -0.03
CA SER A 179 44.77 -0.81 0.73
C SER A 179 45.79 -1.42 1.72
N HIS A 180 45.70 -2.72 2.00
CA HIS A 180 46.57 -3.44 2.95
C HIS A 180 47.44 -4.52 2.29
N GLY A 181 47.79 -4.32 1.01
CA GLY A 181 48.64 -5.24 0.24
C GLY A 181 47.88 -6.29 -0.57
N GLY A 182 46.55 -6.17 -0.67
CA GLY A 182 45.75 -7.05 -1.51
C GLY A 182 45.61 -8.48 -0.97
N ILE A 183 45.28 -9.41 -1.87
CA ILE A 183 44.94 -10.80 -1.53
C ILE A 183 46.17 -11.61 -1.13
N HIS A 184 47.33 -11.30 -1.70
CA HIS A 184 48.56 -12.07 -1.53
C HIS A 184 49.31 -11.75 -0.23
N ASP A 185 49.07 -10.57 0.36
CA ASP A 185 49.66 -10.16 1.62
C ASP A 185 48.66 -10.25 2.79
N LYS A 186 48.75 -9.35 3.77
CA LYS A 186 47.91 -9.33 4.97
C LYS A 186 46.53 -8.70 4.74
N GLY A 187 46.23 -8.23 3.54
CA GLY A 187 44.99 -7.51 3.23
C GLY A 187 43.73 -8.35 3.48
N MET A 188 43.78 -9.67 3.23
CA MET A 188 42.65 -10.57 3.46
C MET A 188 42.18 -10.58 4.92
N ALA A 189 43.07 -10.38 5.90
CA ALA A 189 42.68 -10.35 7.31
C ALA A 189 41.73 -9.18 7.64
N PHE A 190 41.82 -8.08 6.91
CA PHE A 190 40.97 -6.90 7.10
C PHE A 190 39.53 -7.11 6.58
N SER A 191 39.29 -8.14 5.75
CA SER A 191 37.93 -8.55 5.36
C SER A 191 37.07 -8.91 6.57
N LEU A 192 37.70 -9.39 7.67
CA LEU A 192 37.01 -9.75 8.90
C LEU A 192 36.23 -8.58 9.50
N TYR A 193 36.77 -7.35 9.44
CA TYR A 193 36.06 -6.16 9.91
C TYR A 193 34.71 -6.01 9.18
N PHE A 194 34.69 -6.16 7.87
CA PHE A 194 33.49 -6.01 7.04
C PHE A 194 32.51 -7.17 7.25
N VAL A 195 33.00 -8.40 7.31
CA VAL A 195 32.16 -9.58 7.58
C VAL A 195 31.49 -9.49 8.95
N VAL A 196 32.24 -9.11 9.99
CA VAL A 196 31.69 -8.89 11.34
C VAL A 196 30.68 -7.76 11.33
N LEU A 197 30.99 -6.63 10.68
CA LEU A 197 30.08 -5.51 10.58
C LEU A 197 28.76 -5.89 9.89
N VAL A 198 28.80 -6.61 8.76
CA VAL A 198 27.60 -7.05 8.04
C VAL A 198 26.82 -8.06 8.87
N LEU A 199 27.48 -9.08 9.42
CA LEU A 199 26.80 -10.15 10.17
C LEU A 199 26.14 -9.62 11.44
N PHE A 200 26.90 -8.95 12.31
CA PHE A 200 26.37 -8.45 13.58
C PHE A 200 25.49 -7.21 13.38
N GLY A 201 25.81 -6.37 12.40
CA GLY A 201 25.03 -5.18 12.07
C GLY A 201 23.65 -5.53 11.53
N ASN A 202 23.56 -6.44 10.56
CA ASN A 202 22.27 -6.87 10.02
C ASN A 202 21.46 -7.68 11.04
N TYR A 203 22.13 -8.48 11.88
CA TYR A 203 21.47 -9.15 12.99
C TYR A 203 20.87 -8.14 13.99
N THR A 204 21.63 -7.10 14.33
CA THR A 204 21.15 -6.02 15.21
C THR A 204 19.96 -5.28 14.58
N LEU A 205 20.04 -4.94 13.28
CA LEU A 205 18.95 -4.30 12.54
C LEU A 205 17.69 -5.17 12.50
N LEU A 206 17.82 -6.46 12.24
CA LEU A 206 16.70 -7.40 12.19
C LEU A 206 16.02 -7.50 13.56
N ASN A 207 16.80 -7.61 14.63
CA ASN A 207 16.26 -7.67 16.00
C ASN A 207 15.57 -6.37 16.40
N VAL A 208 16.11 -5.22 16.02
CA VAL A 208 15.48 -3.91 16.22
C VAL A 208 14.16 -3.83 15.45
N PHE A 209 14.14 -4.22 14.17
CA PHE A 209 12.94 -4.21 13.36
C PHE A 209 11.86 -5.14 13.92
N LEU A 210 12.24 -6.37 14.29
CA LEU A 210 11.34 -7.35 14.89
C LEU A 210 10.72 -6.81 16.19
N ALA A 211 11.54 -6.23 17.08
CA ALA A 211 11.07 -5.66 18.32
C ALA A 211 10.02 -4.55 18.07
N ILE A 212 10.29 -3.64 17.13
CA ILE A 212 9.35 -2.58 16.76
C ILE A 212 8.06 -3.15 16.16
N ALA A 213 8.17 -4.15 15.28
CA ALA A 213 7.01 -4.75 14.64
C ALA A 213 6.10 -5.47 15.67
N VAL A 214 6.70 -6.19 16.62
CA VAL A 214 5.99 -6.88 17.70
C VAL A 214 5.34 -5.87 18.64
N ASP A 215 6.07 -4.84 19.09
CA ASP A 215 5.52 -3.79 19.95
C ASP A 215 4.36 -3.06 19.28
N ASN A 216 4.50 -2.72 17.99
CA ASN A 216 3.45 -2.03 17.26
C ASN A 216 2.22 -2.92 17.05
N LEU A 217 2.41 -4.22 16.73
CA LEU A 217 1.29 -5.15 16.57
C LEU A 217 0.57 -5.39 17.89
N ALA A 218 1.31 -5.57 18.99
CA ALA A 218 0.75 -5.73 20.33
C ALA A 218 -0.08 -4.50 20.74
N ASN A 219 0.48 -3.29 20.56
CA ASN A 219 -0.24 -2.04 20.85
C ASN A 219 -1.47 -1.86 19.96
N ALA A 220 -1.41 -2.26 18.68
CA ALA A 220 -2.56 -2.17 17.78
C ALA A 220 -3.68 -3.13 18.19
N GLN A 221 -3.36 -4.38 18.56
CA GLN A 221 -4.32 -5.35 19.06
C GLN A 221 -4.98 -4.89 20.36
N GLU A 222 -4.19 -4.33 21.28
CA GLU A 222 -4.72 -3.77 22.54
C GLU A 222 -5.65 -2.57 22.29
N LEU A 223 -5.35 -1.72 21.32
CA LEU A 223 -6.20 -0.59 20.95
C LEU A 223 -7.53 -1.07 20.35
N THR A 224 -7.49 -2.03 19.42
CA THR A 224 -8.71 -2.59 18.81
C THR A 224 -9.59 -3.27 19.86
N ALA A 225 -9.01 -4.05 20.78
CA ALA A 225 -9.76 -4.69 21.85
C ALA A 225 -10.46 -3.67 22.77
N LYS A 226 -9.78 -2.55 23.10
CA LYS A 226 -10.39 -1.46 23.88
C LYS A 226 -11.52 -0.76 23.12
N GLU A 227 -11.36 -0.53 21.82
CA GLU A 227 -12.42 0.07 20.99
C GLU A 227 -13.65 -0.85 20.89
N GLU A 228 -13.45 -2.17 20.78
CA GLU A 228 -14.54 -3.17 20.81
C GLU A 228 -15.25 -3.21 22.16
N GLU A 229 -14.51 -3.23 23.28
CA GLU A 229 -15.09 -3.18 24.63
C GLU A 229 -15.90 -1.88 24.86
N GLU A 230 -15.38 -0.72 24.44
CA GLU A 230 -16.08 0.55 24.53
C GLU A 230 -17.34 0.59 23.63
N ALA A 231 -17.29 -0.04 22.45
CA ALA A 231 -18.45 -0.16 21.56
C ALA A 231 -19.55 -1.03 22.19
N GLU A 232 -19.19 -2.19 22.74
CA GLU A 232 -20.13 -3.05 23.47
C GLU A 232 -20.74 -2.35 24.68
N GLU A 233 -19.94 -1.61 25.46
CA GLU A 233 -20.45 -0.87 26.62
C GLU A 233 -21.43 0.23 26.20
N ASN A 234 -21.14 0.93 25.10
CA ASN A 234 -22.04 1.95 24.55
C ASN A 234 -23.34 1.33 24.02
N GLU A 235 -23.28 0.19 23.34
CA GLU A 235 -24.47 -0.55 22.89
C GLU A 235 -25.34 -0.98 24.09
N ARG A 236 -24.74 -1.52 25.16
CA ARG A 236 -25.46 -1.89 26.38
C ARG A 236 -26.14 -0.69 27.02
N LYS A 237 -25.46 0.45 27.15
CA LYS A 237 -26.04 1.69 27.69
C LYS A 237 -27.22 2.20 26.86
N ILE A 238 -27.07 2.16 25.53
CA ILE A 238 -28.14 2.54 24.60
C ILE A 238 -29.35 1.62 24.80
N GLN A 239 -29.13 0.31 24.89
CA GLN A 239 -30.18 -0.69 25.07
C GLN A 239 -30.91 -0.55 26.41
N GLU A 240 -30.17 -0.27 27.50
CA GLU A 240 -30.73 0.04 28.81
C GLU A 240 -31.57 1.33 28.79
N GLU A 241 -31.10 2.39 28.12
CA GLU A 241 -31.87 3.64 27.97
C GLU A 241 -33.17 3.40 27.18
N TYR A 242 -33.12 2.62 26.09
CA TYR A 242 -34.32 2.23 25.37
C TYR A 242 -35.30 1.49 26.27
N HIS A 243 -34.84 0.48 27.02
CA HIS A 243 -35.69 -0.32 27.92
C HIS A 243 -36.34 0.54 29.02
N GLN A 244 -35.60 1.52 29.56
CA GLN A 244 -36.15 2.48 30.52
C GLN A 244 -37.22 3.39 29.89
N ARG A 245 -37.01 3.87 28.65
CA ARG A 245 -38.00 4.70 27.94
C ARG A 245 -39.25 3.92 27.55
N THR A 246 -39.14 2.70 27.04
CA THR A 246 -40.31 1.85 26.74
C THR A 246 -41.05 1.44 28.01
N GLY A 247 -40.32 1.12 29.09
CA GLY A 247 -40.91 0.82 30.40
C GLY A 247 -41.68 1.99 31.02
N GLN A 248 -41.26 3.24 30.77
CA GLN A 248 -41.99 4.44 31.21
C GLN A 248 -43.22 4.76 30.34
N LEU A 249 -43.22 4.37 29.06
CA LEU A 249 -44.34 4.58 28.14
C LEU A 249 -45.47 3.54 28.28
N LEU A 250 -45.25 2.44 29.01
CA LEU A 250 -46.23 1.36 29.20
C LEU A 250 -46.58 1.13 30.68
N PRO A 251 -47.54 1.86 31.27
CA PRO A 251 -48.28 1.37 32.41
C PRO A 251 -49.56 0.64 31.94
N ARG A 252 -49.68 -0.64 32.33
CA ARG A 252 -50.83 -1.56 32.16
C ARG A 252 -51.10 -2.11 30.75
N SER A 253 -50.72 -3.36 30.51
CA SER A 253 -51.58 -4.51 30.81
C SER A 253 -50.88 -5.78 30.32
N GLU A 254 -51.13 -6.90 31.01
CA GLU A 254 -50.63 -8.24 30.68
C GLU A 254 -51.07 -8.73 29.27
N ALA A 255 -51.84 -7.94 28.52
CA ALA A 255 -52.25 -8.22 27.15
C ALA A 255 -51.21 -7.83 26.08
N ALA A 256 -50.21 -6.98 26.39
CA ALA A 256 -49.21 -6.55 25.40
C ALA A 256 -48.13 -7.62 25.12
N LEU A 257 -47.82 -8.47 26.12
CA LEU A 257 -46.83 -9.56 26.00
C LEU A 257 -47.24 -10.64 24.99
N GLN A 258 -48.53 -10.79 24.70
CA GLN A 258 -49.02 -11.70 23.66
C GLN A 258 -49.10 -11.05 22.28
N ALA A 259 -49.08 -9.72 22.20
CA ALA A 259 -49.13 -8.98 20.94
C ALA A 259 -47.74 -8.79 20.30
N GLU A 260 -46.66 -8.79 21.08
CA GLU A 260 -45.27 -8.73 20.56
C GLU A 260 -44.83 -10.00 19.83
N ALA A 261 -45.53 -11.13 20.02
CA ALA A 261 -45.30 -12.35 19.25
C ALA A 261 -45.86 -12.30 17.80
N MET A 262 -46.50 -11.20 17.39
CA MET A 262 -47.26 -11.15 16.13
C MET A 262 -46.85 -10.04 15.13
N PHE A 263 -45.85 -9.22 15.42
CA PHE A 263 -45.40 -8.16 14.48
C PHE A 263 -43.94 -8.35 14.06
N PRO A 264 -43.65 -8.70 12.78
CA PRO A 264 -42.31 -8.64 12.25
C PRO A 264 -41.98 -7.17 11.99
N VAL A 265 -41.10 -6.58 12.79
CA VAL A 265 -40.52 -5.28 12.45
C VAL A 265 -39.51 -5.50 11.34
N GLN A 266 -39.99 -5.37 10.11
CA GLN A 266 -39.16 -4.98 8.97
C GLN A 266 -38.92 -3.48 9.08
N GLU A 267 -37.72 -3.09 9.54
CA GLU A 267 -37.15 -1.80 9.16
C GLU A 267 -35.61 -1.93 9.15
N GLU A 268 -35.05 -1.73 7.95
CA GLU A 268 -33.62 -1.75 7.65
C GLU A 268 -32.89 -0.63 8.39
N VAL A 269 -32.24 -0.95 9.50
CA VAL A 269 -31.02 -0.24 9.89
C VAL A 269 -29.88 -0.89 9.13
N LYS A 270 -29.27 -0.17 8.18
CA LYS A 270 -28.00 -0.56 7.56
C LYS A 270 -26.90 -0.51 8.64
N VAL A 271 -26.81 -1.57 9.43
CA VAL A 271 -25.60 -1.95 10.13
C VAL A 271 -24.60 -2.30 9.03
N ILE A 272 -23.49 -1.57 8.97
CA ILE A 272 -22.31 -2.06 8.27
C ILE A 272 -21.83 -3.24 9.11
N GLU A 273 -22.29 -4.45 8.77
CA GLU A 273 -21.71 -5.69 9.30
C GLU A 273 -20.24 -5.70 8.86
N VAL A 274 -19.36 -5.29 9.77
CA VAL A 274 -18.00 -5.81 9.77
C VAL A 274 -18.15 -7.26 10.19
N LYS A 275 -18.03 -8.20 9.24
CA LYS A 275 -17.92 -9.62 9.56
C LYS A 275 -16.67 -9.84 10.41
N THR A 276 -16.86 -9.90 11.72
CA THR A 276 -15.93 -10.60 12.62
C THR A 276 -16.32 -12.06 12.58
N ASP A 277 -15.53 -12.86 11.87
CA ASP A 277 -15.64 -14.32 11.82
C ASP A 277 -15.27 -14.90 13.20
N VAL A 278 -16.21 -14.86 14.15
CA VAL A 278 -16.12 -15.64 15.40
C VAL A 278 -16.69 -17.03 15.10
N ALA A 279 -15.82 -18.03 15.15
CA ALA A 279 -16.16 -19.43 14.88
C ALA A 279 -17.13 -19.95 15.95
N ASP A 280 -18.39 -20.18 15.55
CA ASP A 280 -19.39 -20.92 16.31
C ASP A 280 -19.03 -22.41 16.31
N GLU A 281 -18.51 -22.92 17.44
CA GLU A 281 -18.08 -24.31 17.63
C GLU A 281 -19.22 -25.35 17.54
N ASN A 282 -20.49 -24.93 17.49
CA ASN A 282 -21.64 -25.84 17.35
C ASN A 282 -22.32 -25.78 15.98
N LYS A 283 -21.77 -25.02 15.03
CA LYS A 283 -22.24 -25.03 13.65
C LYS A 283 -21.62 -26.22 12.92
N PRO A 284 -22.40 -27.10 12.26
CA PRO A 284 -21.82 -28.10 11.37
C PRO A 284 -20.93 -27.36 10.36
N PRO A 285 -19.73 -27.90 10.04
CA PRO A 285 -18.78 -27.21 9.16
C PRO A 285 -19.51 -26.76 7.90
N PRO A 286 -19.27 -25.53 7.41
CA PRO A 286 -19.91 -25.04 6.19
C PRO A 286 -19.72 -26.11 5.11
N ALA A 287 -20.84 -26.59 4.58
CA ALA A 287 -20.84 -27.64 3.57
C ALA A 287 -19.83 -27.26 2.49
N VAL A 288 -18.87 -28.17 2.23
CA VAL A 288 -17.83 -27.99 1.22
C VAL A 288 -18.48 -27.42 -0.04
N PRO A 289 -18.11 -26.20 -0.49
CA PRO A 289 -18.71 -25.60 -1.68
C PRO A 289 -18.31 -26.44 -2.88
N GLY A 290 -19.20 -27.32 -3.32
CA GLY A 290 -18.92 -28.21 -4.45
C GLY A 290 -19.79 -29.46 -4.59
N ASN A 291 -20.63 -29.81 -3.61
CA ASN A 291 -21.37 -31.09 -3.65
C ASN A 291 -22.91 -30.98 -3.73
N THR A 292 -23.49 -29.77 -3.80
CA THR A 292 -24.90 -29.60 -4.14
C THR A 292 -25.03 -29.14 -5.60
N PRO A 293 -25.81 -29.82 -6.45
CA PRO A 293 -26.09 -29.33 -7.80
C PRO A 293 -26.66 -27.91 -7.69
N LYS A 294 -25.96 -26.93 -8.27
CA LYS A 294 -26.45 -25.54 -8.29
C LYS A 294 -27.86 -25.54 -8.92
N PRO A 295 -28.90 -25.01 -8.25
CA PRO A 295 -30.24 -25.03 -8.81
C PRO A 295 -30.30 -24.15 -10.06
N MET A 296 -30.98 -24.64 -11.10
CA MET A 296 -31.17 -23.91 -12.35
C MET A 296 -31.94 -22.60 -12.09
N LEU A 297 -31.49 -21.51 -12.69
CA LEU A 297 -32.11 -20.19 -12.49
C LEU A 297 -33.48 -20.13 -13.19
N GLU A 298 -34.50 -19.68 -12.46
CA GLU A 298 -35.90 -19.58 -12.93
C GLU A 298 -36.10 -18.55 -14.06
N TYR A 299 -35.18 -17.61 -14.21
CA TYR A 299 -35.23 -16.55 -15.22
C TYR A 299 -34.75 -17.06 -16.58
N SER A 300 -35.33 -16.56 -17.68
CA SER A 300 -34.86 -16.84 -19.04
C SER A 300 -33.44 -16.29 -19.28
N SER A 301 -32.54 -17.13 -19.80
CA SER A 301 -31.20 -16.70 -20.23
C SER A 301 -31.28 -16.04 -21.62
N LEU A 302 -30.60 -14.91 -21.81
CA LEU A 302 -30.54 -14.12 -23.06
C LEU A 302 -31.92 -13.77 -23.68
N TYR A 303 -33.01 -13.81 -22.89
CA TYR A 303 -34.40 -13.70 -23.36
C TYR A 303 -34.88 -14.76 -24.36
N ILE A 304 -34.02 -15.72 -24.75
CA ILE A 304 -34.31 -16.75 -25.76
C ILE A 304 -34.39 -18.14 -25.11
N PHE A 305 -33.65 -18.37 -24.02
CA PHE A 305 -33.55 -19.67 -23.36
C PHE A 305 -34.35 -19.73 -22.05
N SER A 306 -35.63 -20.09 -22.18
CA SER A 306 -36.48 -20.48 -21.03
C SER A 306 -35.85 -21.64 -20.24
N PRO A 307 -36.08 -21.77 -18.92
CA PRO A 307 -35.65 -22.94 -18.12
C PRO A 307 -36.13 -24.29 -18.69
N THR A 308 -37.17 -24.30 -19.52
CA THR A 308 -37.70 -25.49 -20.20
C THR A 308 -36.96 -25.86 -21.49
N ASN A 309 -36.00 -25.06 -21.95
CA ASN A 309 -35.28 -25.31 -23.20
C ASN A 309 -34.25 -26.44 -23.03
N ARG A 310 -34.29 -27.42 -23.94
CA ARG A 310 -33.40 -28.59 -23.96
C ARG A 310 -31.92 -28.20 -24.05
N LEU A 311 -31.58 -27.15 -24.80
CA LEU A 311 -30.19 -26.70 -24.93
C LEU A 311 -29.65 -26.16 -23.61
N ARG A 312 -30.44 -25.35 -22.90
CA ARG A 312 -30.05 -24.80 -21.60
C ARG A 312 -29.94 -25.88 -20.53
N GLN A 313 -30.85 -26.86 -20.54
CA GLN A 313 -30.77 -28.02 -19.65
C GLN A 313 -29.51 -28.85 -19.89
N LEU A 314 -29.11 -29.02 -21.16
CA LEU A 314 -27.86 -29.69 -21.51
C LEU A 314 -26.64 -28.88 -21.05
N CYS A 315 -26.61 -27.56 -21.30
CA CYS A 315 -25.50 -26.69 -20.85
C CYS A 315 -25.39 -26.70 -19.33
N HIS A 316 -26.51 -26.60 -18.61
CA HIS A 316 -26.53 -26.69 -17.16
C HIS A 316 -26.03 -28.04 -16.65
N PHE A 317 -26.42 -29.14 -17.30
CA PHE A 317 -25.92 -30.46 -16.98
C PHE A 317 -24.40 -30.54 -17.15
N VAL A 318 -23.88 -30.06 -18.29
CA VAL A 318 -22.44 -30.09 -18.62
C VAL A 318 -21.62 -29.23 -17.65
N VAL A 319 -22.04 -27.99 -17.39
CA VAL A 319 -21.33 -27.06 -16.50
C VAL A 319 -21.33 -27.55 -15.04
N ASN A 320 -22.36 -28.29 -14.63
CA ASN A 320 -22.49 -28.85 -13.28
C ASN A 320 -21.84 -30.25 -13.15
N LEU A 321 -21.20 -30.78 -14.20
CA LEU A 321 -20.43 -32.01 -14.09
C LEU A 321 -19.22 -31.79 -13.20
N ARG A 322 -19.05 -32.65 -12.19
CA ARG A 322 -17.89 -32.62 -11.28
C ARG A 322 -16.52 -32.67 -11.99
N PHE A 323 -16.47 -33.25 -13.18
CA PHE A 323 -15.25 -33.34 -13.99
C PHE A 323 -14.99 -32.12 -14.86
N PHE A 324 -15.99 -31.26 -15.08
CA PHE A 324 -15.88 -30.09 -15.96
C PHE A 324 -14.88 -29.08 -15.40
N ASP A 325 -15.02 -28.69 -14.13
CA ASP A 325 -14.11 -27.75 -13.46
C ASP A 325 -12.68 -28.31 -13.40
N MET A 326 -12.52 -29.61 -13.11
CA MET A 326 -11.20 -30.26 -13.08
C MET A 326 -10.55 -30.28 -14.48
N PHE A 327 -11.33 -30.52 -15.53
CA PHE A 327 -10.86 -30.49 -16.91
C PHE A 327 -10.39 -29.08 -17.30
N ILE A 328 -11.19 -28.05 -17.04
CA ILE A 328 -10.80 -26.65 -17.32
C ILE A 328 -9.53 -26.28 -16.55
N MET A 329 -9.42 -26.66 -15.28
CA MET A 329 -8.21 -26.41 -14.50
C MET A 329 -6.96 -27.05 -15.12
N ILE A 330 -7.05 -28.29 -15.62
CA ILE A 330 -5.95 -28.95 -16.33
C ILE A 330 -5.59 -28.19 -17.61
N VAL A 331 -6.58 -27.70 -18.35
CA VAL A 331 -6.37 -26.90 -19.56
C VAL A 331 -5.70 -25.56 -19.25
N ILE A 332 -6.08 -24.88 -18.17
CA ILE A 332 -5.41 -23.65 -17.70
C ILE A 332 -3.94 -23.92 -17.37
N LEU A 333 -3.65 -25.01 -16.66
CA LEU A 333 -2.28 -25.40 -16.35
C LEU A 333 -1.48 -25.74 -17.61
N ALA A 334 -2.05 -26.50 -18.55
CA ALA A 334 -1.41 -26.85 -19.80
C ALA A 334 -1.13 -25.61 -20.67
N SER A 335 -2.08 -24.67 -20.74
CA SER A 335 -1.93 -23.39 -21.45
C SER A 335 -0.82 -22.52 -20.83
N SER A 336 -0.75 -22.46 -19.50
CA SER A 336 0.31 -21.73 -18.79
C SER A 336 1.70 -22.33 -19.03
N ILE A 337 1.80 -23.67 -19.07
CA ILE A 337 3.04 -24.39 -19.38
C ILE A 337 3.44 -24.18 -20.85
N ALA A 338 2.48 -24.18 -21.77
CA ALA A 338 2.72 -23.94 -23.19
C ALA A 338 3.33 -22.55 -23.43
N LEU A 339 2.77 -21.51 -22.79
CA LEU A 339 3.32 -20.16 -22.83
C LEU A 339 4.76 -20.09 -22.28
N ALA A 340 5.02 -20.73 -21.14
CA ALA A 340 6.38 -20.79 -20.56
C ALA A 340 7.37 -21.58 -21.43
N ALA A 341 6.87 -22.49 -22.27
CA ALA A 341 7.68 -23.30 -23.16
C ALA A 341 8.05 -22.60 -24.47
N GLU A 342 7.49 -21.43 -24.78
CA GLU A 342 7.81 -20.69 -26.00
C GLU A 342 9.28 -20.25 -26.02
N ASP A 343 9.98 -20.46 -27.15
CA ASP A 343 11.35 -19.98 -27.34
C ASP A 343 11.31 -18.56 -27.95
N PRO A 344 11.74 -17.51 -27.21
CA PRO A 344 11.67 -16.13 -27.69
C PRO A 344 12.71 -15.82 -28.78
N VAL A 345 13.75 -16.65 -28.95
CA VAL A 345 14.84 -16.39 -29.90
C VAL A 345 14.51 -16.95 -31.27
N ARG A 346 13.90 -18.13 -31.31
CA ARG A 346 13.61 -18.86 -32.55
C ARG A 346 12.12 -18.84 -32.84
N GLY A 347 11.61 -17.70 -33.30
CA GLY A 347 10.19 -17.44 -33.61
C GLY A 347 9.51 -18.47 -34.54
N SER A 348 9.16 -18.10 -35.77
CA SER A 348 8.43 -19.01 -36.70
C SER A 348 9.28 -20.16 -37.27
N MET A 349 10.60 -20.14 -37.06
CA MET A 349 11.53 -21.13 -37.59
C MET A 349 11.64 -22.39 -36.71
N SER A 350 11.13 -22.33 -35.47
CA SER A 350 11.10 -23.47 -34.55
C SER A 350 9.84 -24.31 -34.75
N LYS A 351 10.00 -25.61 -35.06
CA LYS A 351 8.89 -26.57 -35.11
C LYS A 351 8.10 -26.62 -33.79
N LYS A 352 8.78 -26.38 -32.67
CA LYS A 352 8.18 -26.32 -31.33
C LYS A 352 7.22 -25.13 -31.22
N ASN A 353 7.61 -23.93 -31.63
CA ASN A 353 6.76 -22.74 -31.56
C ASN A 353 5.54 -22.86 -32.50
N ASN A 354 5.69 -23.51 -33.66
CA ASN A 354 4.55 -23.79 -34.53
C ASN A 354 3.53 -24.72 -33.84
N TRP A 355 4.00 -25.76 -33.13
CA TRP A 355 3.11 -26.63 -32.34
C TRP A 355 2.46 -25.89 -31.18
N LEU A 356 3.20 -25.05 -30.46
CA LEU A 356 2.67 -24.23 -29.37
C LEU A 356 1.59 -23.26 -29.87
N SER A 357 1.79 -22.63 -31.03
CA SER A 357 0.77 -21.77 -31.65
C SER A 357 -0.53 -22.53 -31.96
N ILE A 358 -0.44 -23.78 -32.44
CA ILE A 358 -1.64 -24.64 -32.63
C ILE A 358 -2.32 -24.91 -31.29
N MET A 359 -1.56 -25.18 -30.23
CA MET A 359 -2.11 -25.41 -28.90
C MET A 359 -2.84 -24.16 -28.36
N ASP A 360 -2.34 -22.95 -28.61
CA ASP A 360 -3.01 -21.70 -28.19
C ASP A 360 -4.38 -21.52 -28.83
N TYR A 361 -4.54 -21.89 -30.10
CA TYR A 361 -5.86 -21.93 -30.75
C TYR A 361 -6.79 -22.95 -30.10
N ILE A 362 -6.28 -24.14 -29.75
CA ILE A 362 -7.07 -25.18 -29.08
C ILE A 362 -7.50 -24.72 -27.68
N PHE A 363 -6.59 -24.17 -26.88
CA PHE A 363 -6.88 -23.69 -25.54
C PHE A 363 -7.89 -22.54 -25.56
N THR A 364 -7.70 -21.56 -26.44
CA THR A 364 -8.66 -20.46 -26.62
C THR A 364 -10.03 -20.98 -27.06
N GLY A 365 -10.07 -22.00 -27.93
CA GLY A 365 -11.31 -22.67 -28.32
C GLY A 365 -12.03 -23.31 -27.14
N VAL A 366 -11.29 -24.04 -26.27
CA VAL A 366 -11.85 -24.65 -25.06
C VAL A 366 -12.41 -23.59 -24.11
N PHE A 367 -11.67 -22.50 -23.85
CA PHE A 367 -12.15 -21.41 -22.99
C PHE A 367 -13.34 -20.68 -23.60
N THR A 368 -13.41 -20.54 -24.93
CA THR A 368 -14.55 -19.95 -25.62
C THR A 368 -15.80 -20.84 -25.46
N ILE A 369 -15.64 -22.16 -25.58
CA ILE A 369 -16.75 -23.10 -25.38
C ILE A 369 -17.22 -23.05 -23.93
N GLU A 370 -16.31 -23.06 -22.96
CA GLU A 370 -16.64 -22.90 -21.54
C GLU A 370 -17.42 -21.61 -21.28
N LEU A 371 -16.93 -20.47 -21.79
CA LEU A 371 -17.58 -19.17 -21.70
C LEU A 371 -19.00 -19.21 -22.26
N LEU A 372 -19.18 -19.80 -23.46
CA LEU A 372 -20.50 -19.91 -24.09
C LEU A 372 -21.45 -20.81 -23.28
N LEU A 373 -20.96 -21.94 -22.76
CA LEU A 373 -21.75 -22.83 -21.91
C LEU A 373 -22.22 -22.12 -20.63
N LYS A 374 -21.34 -21.38 -19.96
CA LYS A 374 -21.67 -20.59 -18.77
C LYS A 374 -22.64 -19.43 -19.08
N ILE A 375 -22.49 -18.74 -20.21
CA ILE A 375 -23.41 -17.68 -20.65
C ILE A 375 -24.81 -18.24 -20.97
N ILE A 376 -24.90 -19.42 -21.61
CA ILE A 376 -26.19 -20.04 -21.93
C ILE A 376 -26.90 -20.50 -20.64
N ASP A 377 -26.17 -21.09 -19.69
CA ASP A 377 -26.71 -21.55 -18.41
C ASP A 377 -27.15 -20.38 -17.50
N LEU A 378 -26.20 -19.48 -17.21
CA LEU A 378 -26.33 -18.40 -16.23
C LEU A 378 -26.86 -17.10 -16.83
N GLY A 379 -26.96 -16.93 -18.14
CA GLY A 379 -27.38 -15.66 -18.77
C GLY A 379 -26.39 -14.51 -18.61
N LEU A 380 -26.58 -13.42 -19.38
CA LEU A 380 -25.55 -12.39 -19.55
C LEU A 380 -25.45 -11.37 -18.38
N ILE A 381 -26.45 -10.49 -18.19
CA ILE A 381 -26.33 -9.33 -17.27
C ILE A 381 -27.55 -9.12 -16.32
N LEU A 382 -28.75 -9.56 -16.69
CA LEU A 382 -30.00 -8.95 -16.18
C LEU A 382 -30.42 -9.34 -14.75
N HIS A 383 -30.06 -10.52 -14.27
CA HIS A 383 -30.49 -11.05 -12.97
C HIS A 383 -29.30 -11.13 -12.00
N PRO A 384 -29.50 -11.12 -10.67
CA PRO A 384 -28.42 -11.00 -9.68
C PRO A 384 -27.37 -12.12 -9.74
N LYS A 385 -27.72 -13.28 -10.29
CA LYS A 385 -26.82 -14.43 -10.49
C LYS A 385 -26.31 -14.58 -11.93
N ALA A 386 -26.38 -13.51 -12.72
CA ALA A 386 -25.93 -13.51 -14.11
C ALA A 386 -24.42 -13.61 -14.23
N TYR A 387 -23.95 -14.14 -15.36
CA TYR A 387 -22.55 -14.39 -15.65
C TYR A 387 -21.66 -13.15 -15.44
N MET A 388 -22.05 -11.98 -15.99
CA MET A 388 -21.27 -10.73 -15.89
C MET A 388 -21.37 -10.02 -14.53
N ARG A 389 -22.03 -10.60 -13.51
CA ARG A 389 -22.09 -10.04 -12.15
C ARG A 389 -21.16 -10.76 -11.16
N ASP A 390 -20.54 -11.86 -11.58
CA ASP A 390 -19.52 -12.55 -10.80
C ASP A 390 -18.12 -12.14 -11.27
N ALA A 391 -17.27 -11.67 -10.35
CA ALA A 391 -15.96 -11.13 -10.68
C ALA A 391 -15.05 -12.15 -11.36
N TRP A 392 -15.19 -13.44 -11.00
CA TRP A 392 -14.40 -14.53 -11.58
C TRP A 392 -14.81 -14.83 -13.03
N ASN A 393 -16.12 -14.85 -13.31
CA ASN A 393 -16.64 -14.98 -14.67
C ASN A 393 -16.26 -13.80 -15.57
N ILE A 394 -16.16 -12.58 -15.03
CA ILE A 394 -15.68 -11.42 -15.78
C ILE A 394 -14.21 -11.62 -16.19
N LEU A 395 -13.38 -12.19 -15.31
CA LEU A 395 -11.98 -12.51 -15.61
C LEU A 395 -11.88 -13.56 -16.72
N ASP A 396 -12.63 -14.65 -16.64
CA ASP A 396 -12.69 -15.69 -17.68
C ASP A 396 -13.07 -15.09 -19.06
N ALA A 397 -14.10 -14.24 -19.08
CA ALA A 397 -14.56 -13.58 -20.29
C ALA A 397 -13.49 -12.64 -20.88
N LEU A 398 -12.78 -11.90 -20.02
CA LEU A 398 -11.71 -11.00 -20.43
C LEU A 398 -10.55 -11.78 -21.06
N VAL A 399 -10.15 -12.91 -20.49
CA VAL A 399 -9.09 -13.77 -21.05
C VAL A 399 -9.44 -14.21 -22.46
N VAL A 400 -10.68 -14.69 -22.68
CA VAL A 400 -11.14 -15.12 -24.00
C VAL A 400 -11.22 -13.94 -24.98
N VAL A 401 -11.77 -12.80 -24.56
CA VAL A 401 -11.89 -11.61 -25.43
C VAL A 401 -10.52 -11.09 -25.84
N CYS A 402 -9.57 -11.00 -24.91
CA CYS A 402 -8.19 -10.61 -25.22
C CYS A 402 -7.52 -11.57 -26.21
N ALA A 403 -7.71 -12.88 -26.04
CA ALA A 403 -7.18 -13.89 -26.94
C ALA A 403 -7.79 -13.78 -28.36
N LEU A 404 -9.11 -13.61 -28.46
CA LEU A 404 -9.80 -13.41 -29.74
C LEU A 404 -9.36 -12.12 -30.45
N ILE A 405 -9.17 -11.04 -29.69
CA ILE A 405 -8.64 -9.78 -30.22
C ILE A 405 -7.22 -9.98 -30.74
N ALA A 406 -6.36 -10.67 -29.98
CA ALA A 406 -4.98 -10.95 -30.41
C ALA A 406 -4.95 -11.74 -31.73
N PHE A 407 -5.82 -12.75 -31.88
CA PHE A 407 -5.94 -13.49 -33.14
C PHE A 407 -6.49 -12.63 -34.28
N ALA A 408 -7.45 -11.75 -34.00
CA ALA A 408 -8.00 -10.83 -35.01
C ALA A 408 -6.95 -9.82 -35.53
N PHE A 409 -5.89 -9.53 -34.76
CA PHE A 409 -4.76 -8.70 -35.20
C PHE A 409 -3.61 -9.50 -35.83
N GLN A 410 -3.58 -10.82 -35.66
CA GLN A 410 -2.54 -11.70 -36.24
C GLN A 410 -2.95 -12.27 -37.61
N GLY A 411 -4.24 -12.33 -37.93
CA GLY A 411 -4.77 -12.65 -39.26
C GLY A 411 -4.87 -11.41 -40.13
#